data_AF-A0A9P5Z1M2-F1
#
_entry.id   AF-A0A9P5Z1M2-F1
#
_cell.length_a   1.000
_cell.length_b   1.000
_cell.length_c   1.000
_cell.angle_alpha   90.00
_cell.angle_beta   90.00
_cell.angle_gamma   90.00
#
_symmetry.space_group_name_H-M   'P 1'
#
loop_
_entity.id
_entity.type
_entity.pdbx_description
1 polymer ?
#
loop_
_entity_poly.entity_id
_entity_poly.type
_entity_poly.pdbx_seq_one_letter_code
_entity_poly.pdbx_strand_id
1 'polypeptide(L)'
;MVSDLDDVPDTIKDYWRPVVSTLLVIDLKEDEVSSRKLISAVADTMEDISDRNMMFAVDSKGRDLYCNTGRRRTATWQFMSVNLLLHSNKTQTLEDDRESAFWIVLWMALRYSEYNSEIFPATECTDLFNEFCSGVHIAYITGGHQKMAYLRYYEYWGLLFTGRLEIDDLMAYLSTVLGVRYEAKLSRRHKDYAEDLKRRLLMEKQNGDTNEVEDIQAIIDSSVLCSFQSRMDLLASRDWFTKTLRTMWHEANGQTTKHLSHLGSELALSLYTTRVM
;
A
#
# COMPACT_ATOMS: atom_id res chain seq x y z
N MET A 1 -12.52 -30.71 5.95
CA MET A 1 -13.51 -29.62 6.07
C MET A 1 -12.94 -28.48 5.24
N VAL A 2 -13.47 -28.09 4.08
CA VAL A 2 -14.79 -28.27 3.48
C VAL A 2 -14.58 -28.51 1.98
N SER A 3 -15.24 -29.54 1.46
CA SER A 3 -15.58 -29.68 0.04
C SER A 3 -16.82 -28.83 -0.20
N ASP A 4 -16.72 -27.80 -1.03
CA ASP A 4 -17.79 -27.16 -1.81
C ASP A 4 -17.15 -25.97 -2.53
N LEU A 5 -16.55 -26.24 -3.70
CA LEU A 5 -15.82 -25.26 -4.53
C LEU A 5 -16.40 -25.10 -5.94
N ASP A 6 -17.59 -25.65 -6.19
CA ASP A 6 -18.26 -25.57 -7.50
C ASP A 6 -19.22 -24.37 -7.63
N ASP A 7 -19.27 -23.48 -6.63
CA ASP A 7 -20.08 -22.26 -6.64
C ASP A 7 -19.29 -21.05 -6.11
N VAL A 8 -18.35 -20.53 -6.91
CA VAL A 8 -17.95 -19.12 -6.78
C VAL A 8 -18.48 -18.32 -7.98
N PRO A 9 -19.80 -18.02 -8.00
CA PRO A 9 -20.44 -17.26 -9.07
C PRO A 9 -20.12 -15.75 -8.98
N ASP A 10 -20.70 -14.97 -9.90
CA ASP A 10 -20.60 -13.49 -10.03
C ASP A 10 -20.82 -12.67 -8.74
N THR A 11 -21.21 -13.31 -7.63
CA THR A 11 -21.42 -12.74 -6.30
C THR A 11 -20.20 -12.05 -5.71
N ILE A 12 -18.96 -12.46 -6.05
CA ILE A 12 -17.75 -11.78 -5.54
C ILE A 12 -17.45 -10.49 -6.32
N LYS A 13 -17.72 -10.45 -7.63
CA LYS A 13 -17.66 -9.20 -8.42
C LYS A 13 -18.67 -8.18 -7.89
N ASP A 14 -19.85 -8.66 -7.49
CA ASP A 14 -20.86 -7.84 -6.82
C ASP A 14 -20.48 -7.45 -5.38
N TYR A 15 -19.55 -8.15 -4.73
CA TYR A 15 -19.10 -7.83 -3.36
C TYR A 15 -18.03 -6.73 -3.33
N TRP A 16 -17.09 -6.77 -4.26
CA TRP A 16 -16.09 -5.71 -4.42
C TRP A 16 -16.67 -4.48 -5.10
N ARG A 17 -17.78 -4.62 -5.86
CA ARG A 17 -18.42 -3.49 -6.52
C ARG A 17 -18.83 -2.39 -5.54
N PRO A 18 -19.51 -2.63 -4.39
CA PRO A 18 -19.79 -1.61 -3.38
C PRO A 18 -18.53 -1.02 -2.77
N VAL A 19 -17.53 -1.84 -2.44
CA VAL A 19 -16.30 -1.39 -1.78
C VAL A 19 -15.49 -0.50 -2.71
N VAL A 20 -15.22 -0.97 -3.93
CA VAL A 20 -14.53 -0.21 -4.96
C VAL A 20 -15.39 0.97 -5.39
N SER A 21 -16.69 0.82 -5.62
CA SER A 21 -17.57 1.97 -5.90
C SER A 21 -17.57 2.99 -4.77
N THR A 22 -17.49 2.58 -3.50
CA THR A 22 -17.36 3.49 -2.36
C THR A 22 -16.00 4.20 -2.39
N LEU A 23 -14.91 3.46 -2.62
CA LEU A 23 -13.57 4.01 -2.82
C LEU A 23 -13.46 4.90 -4.08
N LEU A 24 -14.31 4.70 -5.09
CA LEU A 24 -14.29 5.41 -6.38
C LEU A 24 -15.22 6.63 -6.44
N VAL A 25 -16.40 6.54 -5.80
CA VAL A 25 -17.40 7.63 -5.63
C VAL A 25 -16.84 8.68 -4.68
N ILE A 26 -16.08 8.25 -3.68
CA ILE A 26 -15.30 9.14 -2.83
C ILE A 26 -14.05 9.51 -3.64
N ASP A 27 -14.24 10.47 -4.55
CA ASP A 27 -13.13 11.29 -5.03
C ASP A 27 -12.39 11.74 -3.77
N LEU A 28 -11.15 11.28 -3.54
CA LEU A 28 -10.27 11.71 -2.45
C LEU A 28 -9.87 13.18 -2.69
N LYS A 29 -10.87 14.04 -2.86
CA LYS A 29 -10.74 15.46 -3.10
C LYS A 29 -10.42 16.13 -1.78
N GLU A 30 -9.14 16.49 -1.71
CA GLU A 30 -8.55 17.65 -1.07
C GLU A 30 -8.67 17.86 0.44
N ASP A 31 -9.52 17.15 1.21
CA ASP A 31 -9.58 17.36 2.65
C ASP A 31 -9.39 16.10 3.52
N GLU A 32 -8.68 16.29 4.62
CA GLU A 32 -8.46 15.32 5.71
C GLU A 32 -9.80 14.81 6.28
N VAL A 33 -10.89 15.55 6.07
CA VAL A 33 -12.25 15.22 6.52
C VAL A 33 -12.84 14.09 5.68
N SER A 34 -12.53 14.01 4.38
CA SER A 34 -13.03 13.00 3.45
C SER A 34 -12.33 11.65 3.65
N SER A 35 -11.03 11.64 3.92
CA SER A 35 -10.30 10.44 4.38
C SER A 35 -10.83 9.91 5.72
N ARG A 36 -11.12 10.80 6.68
CA ARG A 36 -11.72 10.40 7.98
C ARG A 36 -13.14 9.88 7.83
N LYS A 37 -13.95 10.46 6.94
CA LYS A 37 -15.28 9.95 6.58
C LYS A 37 -15.21 8.62 5.84
N LEU A 38 -14.16 8.35 5.06
CA LEU A 38 -13.92 7.03 4.46
C LEU A 38 -13.56 5.99 5.51
N ILE A 39 -12.60 6.30 6.40
CA ILE A 39 -12.24 5.39 7.50
C ILE A 39 -13.45 5.15 8.39
N SER A 40 -14.27 6.18 8.67
CA SER A 40 -15.54 6.05 9.38
C SER A 40 -16.52 5.19 8.58
N ALA A 41 -16.86 5.52 7.33
CA ALA A 41 -17.85 4.77 6.55
C ALA A 41 -17.44 3.31 6.29
N VAL A 42 -16.15 3.05 6.07
CA VAL A 42 -15.61 1.69 5.99
C VAL A 42 -15.68 1.03 7.37
N ALA A 43 -15.30 1.71 8.45
CA ALA A 43 -15.43 1.19 9.81
C ALA A 43 -16.90 0.96 10.22
N ASP A 44 -17.84 1.78 9.74
CA ASP A 44 -19.28 1.74 9.95
C ASP A 44 -19.89 0.58 9.12
N THR A 45 -19.36 0.34 7.90
CA THR A 45 -19.69 -0.85 7.11
C THR A 45 -19.07 -2.11 7.72
N MET A 46 -17.95 -1.97 8.43
CA MET A 46 -17.30 -2.99 9.23
C MET A 46 -17.84 -3.06 10.66
N GLU A 47 -18.85 -2.25 11.02
CA GLU A 47 -19.36 -2.14 12.40
C GLU A 47 -20.06 -3.44 12.82
N ASP A 48 -20.57 -4.20 11.84
CA ASP A 48 -21.09 -5.57 12.00
C ASP A 48 -19.99 -6.59 12.41
N ILE A 49 -18.71 -6.21 12.29
CA ILE A 49 -17.53 -6.98 12.72
C ILE A 49 -16.90 -6.36 13.99
N SER A 50 -17.27 -5.11 14.33
CA SER A 50 -16.65 -4.30 15.39
C SER A 50 -17.22 -4.52 16.80
N ASP A 51 -18.29 -5.29 16.94
CA ASP A 51 -18.90 -5.64 18.24
C ASP A 51 -17.95 -6.43 19.17
N ARG A 52 -16.72 -6.71 18.73
CA ARG A 52 -15.62 -7.19 19.58
C ARG A 52 -14.35 -6.36 19.37
N ASN A 53 -14.25 -5.26 20.11
CA ASN A 53 -13.01 -4.64 20.61
C ASN A 53 -11.87 -4.42 19.61
N MET A 54 -11.64 -3.16 19.19
CA MET A 54 -10.38 -2.42 19.43
C MET A 54 -10.38 -1.04 18.74
N MET A 55 -11.23 -0.14 19.23
CA MET A 55 -10.74 1.22 19.49
C MET A 55 -10.32 1.27 20.96
N PHE A 56 -9.30 2.10 21.22
CA PHE A 56 -8.59 2.27 22.48
C PHE A 56 -7.58 1.16 22.77
N ALA A 57 -6.32 1.48 22.47
CA ALA A 57 -5.24 1.02 23.30
C ALA A 57 -5.56 1.47 24.73
N VAL A 58 -6.18 0.59 25.50
CA VAL A 58 -6.34 0.74 26.95
C VAL A 58 -5.19 -0.03 27.58
N ASP A 59 -4.51 0.56 28.56
CA ASP A 59 -3.52 -0.19 29.34
C ASP A 59 -4.19 -1.39 30.05
N SER A 60 -3.40 -2.26 30.70
CA SER A 60 -3.92 -3.41 31.47
C SER A 60 -4.88 -3.04 32.62
N LYS A 61 -5.13 -1.74 32.83
CA LYS A 61 -6.04 -1.17 33.83
C LYS A 61 -7.22 -0.43 33.19
N GLY A 62 -7.43 -0.53 31.87
CA GLY A 62 -8.55 0.10 31.20
C GLY A 62 -8.40 1.61 31.01
N ARG A 63 -7.18 2.16 31.02
CA ARG A 63 -6.95 3.60 30.79
C ARG A 63 -6.54 3.88 29.35
N ASP A 64 -7.26 4.79 28.70
CA ASP A 64 -6.94 5.30 27.36
C ASP A 64 -5.46 5.67 27.26
N LEU A 65 -4.74 5.09 26.30
CA LEU A 65 -3.36 5.45 26.01
C LEU A 65 -3.35 6.71 25.14
N TYR A 66 -3.18 7.84 25.81
CA TYR A 66 -3.06 9.16 25.20
C TYR A 66 -1.79 9.26 24.33
N CYS A 67 -1.94 9.69 23.08
CA CYS A 67 -0.86 10.43 22.42
C CYS A 67 -0.78 11.83 23.05
N ASN A 68 0.38 12.17 23.63
CA ASN A 68 0.59 13.29 24.55
C ASN A 68 0.56 14.68 23.89
N THR A 69 -0.03 14.81 22.70
CA THR A 69 -0.17 16.06 21.94
C THR A 69 -1.57 16.68 22.04
N GLY A 70 -2.48 16.10 22.83
CA GLY A 70 -3.86 16.58 22.98
C GLY A 70 -4.74 16.39 21.74
N ARG A 71 -4.18 15.86 20.63
CA ARG A 71 -4.94 15.42 19.46
C ARG A 71 -5.15 13.92 19.55
N ARG A 72 -6.38 13.49 19.88
CA ARG A 72 -6.79 12.08 19.80
C ARG A 72 -6.56 11.58 18.37
N ARG A 73 -5.73 10.55 18.19
CA ARG A 73 -5.73 9.76 16.96
C ARG A 73 -6.99 8.91 16.97
N THR A 74 -7.87 9.12 16.01
CA THR A 74 -9.16 8.41 15.89
C THR A 74 -9.11 7.26 14.88
N ALA A 75 -7.91 6.80 14.50
CA ALA A 75 -7.76 5.72 13.53
C ALA A 75 -7.69 4.35 14.21
N THR A 76 -8.30 3.35 13.57
CA THR A 76 -8.24 1.93 13.95
C THR A 76 -6.80 1.42 13.82
N TRP A 77 -6.25 0.85 14.90
CA TRP A 77 -4.84 0.40 14.97
C TRP A 77 -4.45 -0.49 13.78
N GLN A 78 -5.34 -1.44 13.46
CA GLN A 78 -5.17 -2.41 12.39
C GLN A 78 -4.96 -1.75 11.03
N PHE A 79 -5.51 -0.57 10.78
CA PHE A 79 -5.39 0.12 9.49
C PHE A 79 -4.51 1.35 9.54
N MET A 80 -3.93 1.69 10.69
CA MET A 80 -3.02 2.82 10.81
C MET A 80 -1.73 2.57 10.01
N SER A 81 -1.21 3.63 9.37
CA SER A 81 0.07 3.56 8.65
C SER A 81 1.21 3.19 9.59
N VAL A 82 2.20 2.46 9.08
CA VAL A 82 3.45 2.11 9.77
C VAL A 82 4.10 3.34 10.36
N ASN A 83 4.16 4.41 9.57
CA ASN A 83 4.79 5.65 9.97
C ASN A 83 4.11 6.30 11.20
N LEU A 84 2.79 6.23 11.31
CA LEU A 84 2.05 6.66 12.50
C LEU A 84 2.23 5.68 13.67
N LEU A 85 2.23 4.38 13.41
CA LEU A 85 2.43 3.34 14.44
C LEU A 85 3.83 3.39 15.08
N LEU A 86 4.87 3.66 14.30
CA LEU A 86 6.24 3.79 14.80
C LEU A 86 6.49 5.12 15.52
N HIS A 87 5.76 6.18 15.15
CA HIS A 87 5.98 7.54 15.66
C HIS A 87 4.69 8.13 16.22
N SER A 88 4.41 7.86 17.50
CA SER A 88 3.18 8.28 18.20
C SER A 88 2.89 9.79 18.16
N ASN A 89 3.92 10.63 17.98
CA ASN A 89 3.80 12.09 17.94
C ASN A 89 3.77 12.68 16.53
N LYS A 90 3.84 11.86 15.49
CA LYS A 90 3.85 12.34 14.11
C LYS A 90 2.47 12.84 13.67
N THR A 91 2.45 13.96 12.96
CA THR A 91 1.27 14.47 12.25
C THR A 91 0.96 13.57 11.06
N GLN A 92 -0.31 13.20 10.92
CA GLN A 92 -0.83 12.43 9.78
C GLN A 92 -0.64 13.20 8.47
N THR A 93 -0.18 12.50 7.44
CA THR A 93 0.02 13.05 6.10
C THR A 93 -0.87 12.34 5.08
N LEU A 94 -0.96 12.88 3.87
CA LEU A 94 -1.72 12.26 2.76
C LEU A 94 -1.21 10.85 2.42
N GLU A 95 0.09 10.62 2.56
CA GLU A 95 0.72 9.31 2.37
C GLU A 95 0.31 8.32 3.46
N ASP A 96 0.06 8.79 4.69
CA ASP A 96 -0.49 7.95 5.75
C ASP A 96 -1.92 7.50 5.43
N ASP A 97 -2.76 8.39 4.89
CA ASP A 97 -4.13 8.05 4.48
C ASP A 97 -4.16 6.98 3.39
N ARG A 98 -3.26 7.08 2.41
CA ARG A 98 -3.14 6.12 1.30
C ARG A 98 -2.67 4.76 1.78
N GLU A 99 -1.71 4.75 2.70
CA GLU A 99 -1.26 3.51 3.29
C GLU A 99 -2.37 2.87 4.14
N SER A 100 -3.14 3.67 4.88
CA SER A 100 -4.32 3.18 5.60
C SER A 100 -5.37 2.59 4.67
N ALA A 101 -5.64 3.23 3.53
CA ALA A 101 -6.52 2.68 2.51
C ALA A 101 -5.97 1.35 1.95
N PHE A 102 -4.66 1.26 1.69
CA PHE A 102 -4.02 0.02 1.28
C PHE A 102 -4.23 -1.10 2.32
N TRP A 103 -4.01 -0.85 3.61
CA TRP A 103 -4.21 -1.87 4.66
C TRP A 103 -5.65 -2.38 4.71
N ILE A 104 -6.63 -1.52 4.45
CA ILE A 104 -8.05 -1.89 4.34
C ILE A 104 -8.26 -2.82 3.14
N VAL A 105 -7.75 -2.46 1.95
CA VAL A 105 -7.89 -3.29 0.74
C VAL A 105 -7.21 -4.64 0.93
N LEU A 106 -5.99 -4.67 1.49
CA LEU A 106 -5.30 -5.92 1.78
C LEU A 106 -6.07 -6.79 2.77
N TRP A 107 -6.61 -6.20 3.84
CA TRP A 107 -7.41 -6.93 4.82
C TRP A 107 -8.66 -7.55 4.18
N MET A 108 -9.35 -6.81 3.31
CA MET A 108 -10.51 -7.33 2.59
C MET A 108 -10.12 -8.45 1.62
N ALA A 109 -9.00 -8.31 0.90
CA ALA A 109 -8.50 -9.37 0.02
C ALA A 109 -8.21 -10.65 0.80
N LEU A 110 -7.51 -10.54 1.93
CA LEU A 110 -7.23 -11.68 2.82
C LEU A 110 -8.49 -12.32 3.40
N ARG A 111 -9.55 -11.55 3.63
CA ARG A 111 -10.79 -12.04 4.24
C ARG A 111 -11.71 -12.75 3.24
N TYR A 112 -11.74 -12.26 1.99
CA TYR A 112 -12.73 -12.64 0.99
C TYR A 112 -12.14 -13.36 -0.23
N SER A 113 -10.84 -13.62 -0.26
CA SER A 113 -10.19 -14.38 -1.32
C SER A 113 -9.35 -15.49 -0.72
N GLU A 114 -9.26 -16.60 -1.44
CA GLU A 114 -8.28 -17.63 -1.16
C GLU A 114 -6.89 -17.10 -1.50
N TYR A 115 -5.91 -17.40 -0.65
CA TYR A 115 -4.53 -16.99 -0.83
C TYR A 115 -3.56 -18.10 -0.45
N ASN A 116 -2.31 -17.95 -0.87
CA ASN A 116 -1.22 -18.90 -0.64
C ASN A 116 -0.79 -18.97 0.84
N SER A 117 -1.63 -19.54 1.70
CA SER A 117 -1.36 -19.67 3.14
C SER A 117 -0.12 -20.50 3.50
N GLU A 118 0.42 -21.26 2.56
CA GLU A 118 1.69 -21.98 2.72
C GLU A 118 2.90 -21.05 2.82
N ILE A 119 2.86 -19.92 2.08
CA ILE A 119 3.94 -18.92 2.09
C ILE A 119 3.69 -17.88 3.18
N PHE A 120 2.43 -17.53 3.42
CA PHE A 120 2.06 -16.52 4.41
C PHE A 120 0.90 -17.05 5.28
N PRO A 121 1.21 -17.74 6.39
CA PRO A 121 0.21 -18.35 7.25
C PRO A 121 -0.84 -17.36 7.77
N ALA A 122 -2.08 -17.82 7.99
CA ALA A 122 -3.16 -16.98 8.52
C ALA A 122 -2.85 -16.34 9.89
N THR A 123 -1.99 -16.97 10.69
CA THR A 123 -1.47 -16.40 11.93
C THR A 123 -0.62 -15.17 11.66
N GLU A 124 0.27 -15.21 10.65
CA GLU A 124 1.08 -14.07 10.25
C GLU A 124 0.23 -12.93 9.66
N CYS A 125 -0.83 -13.25 8.91
CA CYS A 125 -1.84 -12.25 8.50
C CYS A 125 -2.43 -11.54 9.72
N THR A 126 -2.80 -12.28 10.75
CA THR A 126 -3.43 -11.72 11.94
C THR A 126 -2.44 -10.88 12.74
N ASP A 127 -1.21 -11.37 12.87
CA ASP A 127 -0.12 -10.68 13.57
C ASP A 127 0.25 -9.36 12.87
N LEU A 128 0.24 -9.35 11.54
CA LEU A 128 0.51 -8.17 10.72
C LEU A 128 -0.39 -6.98 11.10
N PHE A 129 -1.69 -7.23 11.32
CA PHE A 129 -2.64 -6.18 11.67
C PHE A 129 -2.67 -5.87 13.17
N ASN A 130 -2.34 -6.84 14.03
CA ASN A 130 -2.45 -6.69 15.48
C ASN A 130 -1.12 -6.43 16.17
N GLU A 131 -0.02 -6.24 15.44
CA GLU A 131 1.29 -5.97 16.01
C GLU A 131 1.28 -4.70 16.86
N PHE A 132 1.63 -4.83 18.14
CA PHE A 132 1.91 -3.71 19.03
C PHE A 132 3.03 -4.04 20.00
N CYS A 133 3.72 -3.01 20.46
CA CYS A 133 4.75 -3.05 21.48
C CYS A 133 4.42 -2.00 22.54
N SER A 134 4.35 -2.44 23.80
CA SER A 134 4.22 -1.54 24.95
C SER A 134 5.57 -1.49 25.67
N GLY A 135 6.26 -0.35 25.59
CA GLY A 135 7.49 -0.14 26.34
C GLY A 135 7.17 0.11 27.81
N VAL A 136 7.68 -0.71 28.73
CA VAL A 136 7.47 -0.54 30.20
C VAL A 136 7.88 0.86 30.70
N HIS A 137 8.78 1.53 29.98
CA HIS A 137 9.28 2.88 30.29
C HIS A 137 8.81 3.98 29.34
N ILE A 138 8.03 3.64 28.31
CA ILE A 138 7.61 4.57 27.27
C ILE A 138 6.09 4.70 27.40
N ALA A 139 5.60 5.91 27.68
CA ALA A 139 4.17 6.20 27.79
C ALA A 139 3.40 6.08 26.44
N TYR A 140 3.97 5.39 25.45
CA TYR A 140 3.45 5.27 24.10
C TYR A 140 3.46 3.81 23.67
N ILE A 141 2.35 3.35 23.10
CA ILE A 141 2.32 2.11 22.32
C ILE A 141 2.83 2.41 20.92
N THR A 142 3.75 1.57 20.45
CA THR A 142 4.27 1.60 19.08
C THR A 142 3.97 0.27 18.38
N GLY A 143 4.16 0.19 17.07
CA GLY A 143 4.01 -1.05 16.31
C GLY A 143 4.30 -0.82 14.84
N GLY A 144 3.85 -1.74 13.98
CA GLY A 144 3.99 -1.62 12.54
C GLY A 144 5.35 -2.05 11.98
N HIS A 145 6.22 -2.71 12.74
CA HIS A 145 7.44 -3.30 12.17
C HIS A 145 7.14 -4.43 11.19
N GLN A 146 6.11 -5.25 11.43
CA GLN A 146 5.66 -6.29 10.51
C GLN A 146 5.07 -5.69 9.26
N LYS A 147 4.21 -4.67 9.40
CA LYS A 147 3.68 -3.90 8.27
C LYS A 147 4.79 -3.24 7.44
N MET A 148 5.80 -2.68 8.12
CA MET A 148 6.98 -2.12 7.47
C MET A 148 7.75 -3.20 6.70
N ALA A 149 7.96 -4.36 7.31
CA ALA A 149 8.64 -5.49 6.69
C ALA A 149 7.87 -5.99 5.47
N TYR A 150 6.55 -6.16 5.59
CA TYR A 150 5.67 -6.53 4.49
C TYR A 150 5.81 -5.57 3.30
N LEU A 151 5.72 -4.25 3.53
CA LEU A 151 5.86 -3.27 2.45
C LEU A 151 7.27 -3.26 1.82
N ARG A 152 8.33 -3.44 2.63
CA ARG A 152 9.72 -3.42 2.16
C ARG A 152 10.13 -4.70 1.42
N TYR A 153 9.57 -5.83 1.83
CA TYR A 153 9.97 -7.15 1.38
C TYR A 153 8.83 -7.87 0.65
N TYR A 154 7.87 -7.12 0.09
CA TYR A 154 6.75 -7.68 -0.66
C TYR A 154 7.22 -8.59 -1.82
N GLU A 155 8.36 -8.30 -2.45
CA GLU A 155 8.94 -9.18 -3.47
C GLU A 155 9.12 -10.62 -2.98
N TYR A 156 9.49 -10.77 -1.71
CA TYR A 156 9.75 -12.06 -1.09
C TYR A 156 8.50 -12.63 -0.42
N TRP A 157 7.72 -11.77 0.24
CA TRP A 157 6.59 -12.17 1.10
C TRP A 157 5.22 -11.84 0.51
N GLY A 158 5.18 -11.50 -0.78
CA GLY A 158 3.97 -11.11 -1.48
C GLY A 158 2.94 -12.24 -1.44
N LEU A 159 1.75 -11.87 -1.00
CA LEU A 159 0.56 -12.72 -1.01
C LEU A 159 0.14 -12.94 -2.46
N LEU A 160 -0.22 -14.18 -2.77
CA LEU A 160 -0.83 -14.56 -4.04
C LEU A 160 -2.25 -15.03 -3.78
N PHE A 161 -3.21 -14.44 -4.48
CA PHE A 161 -4.63 -14.71 -4.36
C PHE A 161 -5.07 -15.67 -5.48
N THR A 162 -5.55 -16.84 -5.10
CA THR A 162 -5.86 -17.93 -6.03
C THR A 162 -6.89 -17.50 -7.07
N GLY A 163 -6.51 -17.51 -8.35
CA GLY A 163 -7.40 -17.13 -9.46
C GLY A 163 -7.80 -15.65 -9.47
N ARG A 164 -6.94 -14.76 -8.94
CA ARG A 164 -7.17 -13.32 -8.81
C ARG A 164 -5.94 -12.48 -9.18
N LEU A 165 -5.45 -12.66 -10.41
CA LEU A 165 -4.24 -11.97 -10.90
C LEU A 165 -4.34 -10.44 -10.79
N GLU A 166 -5.53 -9.87 -10.94
CA GLU A 166 -5.75 -8.42 -10.83
C GLU A 166 -5.53 -7.90 -9.41
N ILE A 167 -5.84 -8.72 -8.39
CA ILE A 167 -5.58 -8.38 -6.99
C ILE A 167 -4.09 -8.52 -6.69
N ASP A 168 -3.45 -9.57 -7.21
CA ASP A 168 -2.00 -9.77 -7.07
C ASP A 168 -1.22 -8.58 -7.64
N ASP A 169 -1.56 -8.16 -8.86
CA ASP A 169 -0.95 -7.01 -9.52
C ASP A 169 -1.20 -5.71 -8.73
N LEU A 170 -2.40 -5.54 -8.16
CA LEU A 170 -2.74 -4.37 -7.34
C LEU A 170 -1.91 -4.34 -6.06
N MET A 171 -1.86 -5.46 -5.33
CA MET A 171 -1.11 -5.56 -4.08
C MET A 171 0.38 -5.39 -4.30
N ALA A 172 0.92 -5.96 -5.39
CA ALA A 172 2.30 -5.77 -5.78
C ALA A 172 2.59 -4.30 -6.07
N TYR A 173 1.81 -3.69 -6.95
CA TYR A 173 2.00 -2.30 -7.33
C TYR A 173 1.91 -1.34 -6.13
N LEU A 174 0.85 -1.46 -5.33
CA LEU A 174 0.65 -0.59 -4.16
C LEU A 174 1.74 -0.80 -3.11
N SER A 175 2.12 -2.05 -2.82
CA SER A 175 3.17 -2.35 -1.83
C SER A 175 4.52 -1.81 -2.28
N THR A 176 4.88 -1.98 -3.56
CA THR A 176 6.13 -1.44 -4.13
C THR A 176 6.18 0.08 -4.05
N VAL A 177 5.08 0.78 -4.34
CA VAL A 177 5.04 2.24 -4.28
C VAL A 177 5.04 2.72 -2.81
N LEU A 178 4.23 2.13 -1.93
CA LEU A 178 4.16 2.52 -0.51
C LEU A 178 5.44 2.16 0.26
N GLY A 179 6.09 1.05 -0.07
CA GLY A 179 7.31 0.57 0.58
C GLY A 179 8.49 1.53 0.44
N VAL A 180 8.51 2.37 -0.59
CA VAL A 180 9.55 3.39 -0.80
C VAL A 180 9.68 4.35 0.38
N ARG A 181 8.61 4.57 1.15
CA ARG A 181 8.60 5.41 2.36
C ARG A 181 9.53 4.89 3.45
N TYR A 182 9.80 3.59 3.44
CA TYR A 182 10.56 2.87 4.45
C TYR A 182 11.92 2.39 3.95
N GLU A 183 12.27 2.72 2.70
CA GLU A 183 13.62 2.56 2.19
C GLU A 183 14.58 3.55 2.88
N ALA A 184 15.87 3.20 2.92
CA ALA A 184 16.88 4.09 3.49
C ALA A 184 16.91 5.41 2.71
N LYS A 185 16.87 6.54 3.43
CA LYS A 185 16.95 7.85 2.78
C LYS A 185 18.20 7.93 1.91
N LEU A 186 17.98 8.33 0.65
CA LEU A 186 19.07 8.56 -0.28
C LEU A 186 20.06 9.58 0.26
N SER A 187 21.35 9.24 0.17
CA SER A 187 22.44 10.17 0.49
C SER A 187 22.37 11.41 -0.42
N ARG A 188 22.95 12.53 0.03
CA ARG A 188 23.05 13.75 -0.80
C ARG A 188 23.70 13.46 -2.15
N ARG A 189 24.75 12.64 -2.16
CA ARG A 189 25.46 12.24 -3.39
C ARG A 189 24.55 11.51 -4.39
N HIS A 190 23.65 10.65 -3.90
CA HIS A 190 22.70 9.96 -4.76
C HIS A 190 21.72 10.94 -5.42
N LYS A 191 21.23 11.92 -4.67
CA LYS A 191 20.35 12.95 -5.23
C LYS A 191 21.06 13.80 -6.28
N ASP A 192 22.28 14.23 -5.97
CA ASP A 192 23.10 15.02 -6.89
C ASP A 192 23.36 14.25 -8.20
N TYR A 193 23.64 12.94 -8.11
CA TYR A 193 23.84 12.08 -9.27
C TYR A 193 22.56 11.88 -10.11
N ALA A 194 21.40 11.68 -9.48
CA ALA A 194 20.14 11.54 -10.21
C ALA A 194 19.77 12.83 -10.97
N GLU A 195 20.02 14.00 -10.38
CA GLU A 195 19.79 15.29 -11.03
C GLU A 195 20.80 15.60 -12.14
N ASP A 196 22.02 15.06 -12.04
CA ASP A 196 23.01 15.12 -13.12
C ASP A 196 22.58 14.27 -14.32
N LEU A 197 22.14 13.02 -14.09
CA LEU A 197 21.62 12.14 -15.14
C LEU A 197 20.43 12.77 -15.88
N LYS A 198 19.46 13.34 -15.14
CA LYS A 198 18.32 14.05 -15.75
C LYS A 198 18.76 15.25 -16.60
N ARG A 199 19.77 16.00 -16.14
CA ARG A 199 20.32 17.13 -16.89
C ARG A 199 21.01 16.68 -18.18
N ARG A 200 21.81 15.62 -18.13
CA ARG A 200 22.44 15.04 -19.32
C ARG A 200 21.40 14.55 -20.32
N LEU A 201 20.39 13.82 -19.86
CA LEU A 201 19.27 13.38 -20.71
C LEU A 201 18.60 14.55 -21.44
N LEU A 202 18.40 15.67 -20.74
CA LEU A 202 17.79 16.87 -21.33
C LEU A 202 18.70 17.52 -22.39
N MET A 203 20.01 17.58 -22.13
CA MET A 203 20.98 18.11 -23.09
C MET A 203 21.06 17.26 -24.36
N GLU A 204 21.14 15.94 -24.23
CA GLU A 204 21.23 15.07 -25.41
C GLU A 204 19.94 15.03 -26.23
N LYS A 205 18.77 15.15 -25.58
CA LYS A 205 17.50 15.35 -26.29
C LYS A 205 17.48 16.63 -27.13
N GLN A 206 18.23 17.67 -26.73
CA GLN A 206 18.34 18.91 -27.49
C GLN A 206 19.38 18.80 -28.63
N ASN A 207 20.43 18.01 -28.43
CA ASN A 207 21.47 17.77 -29.44
C ASN A 207 21.00 16.86 -30.57
N GLY A 208 19.97 16.03 -30.33
CA GLY A 208 19.39 15.13 -31.32
C GLY A 208 20.14 13.82 -31.52
N ASP A 209 21.05 13.47 -30.59
CA ASP A 209 21.69 12.14 -30.58
C ASP A 209 20.74 11.13 -29.93
N THR A 210 20.12 10.29 -30.75
CA THR A 210 19.14 9.30 -30.27
C THR A 210 19.78 8.16 -29.48
N ASN A 211 21.03 7.80 -29.77
CA ASN A 211 21.68 6.65 -29.13
C ASN A 211 22.08 7.00 -27.70
N GLU A 212 22.68 8.17 -27.47
CA GLU A 212 23.06 8.58 -26.11
C GLU A 212 21.82 8.85 -25.23
N VAL A 213 20.72 9.33 -25.83
CA VAL A 213 19.44 9.48 -25.13
C VAL A 213 18.90 8.12 -24.65
N GLU A 214 18.94 7.09 -25.49
CA GLU A 214 18.50 5.74 -25.14
C GLU A 214 19.36 5.14 -24.01
N ASP A 215 20.69 5.28 -24.11
CA ASP A 215 21.60 4.79 -23.07
C ASP A 215 21.38 5.48 -21.72
N ILE A 216 21.27 6.82 -21.71
CA ILE A 216 21.03 7.57 -20.47
C ILE A 216 19.64 7.22 -19.90
N GLN A 217 18.64 7.04 -20.76
CA GLN A 217 17.30 6.63 -20.32
C GLN A 217 17.32 5.23 -19.71
N ALA A 218 18.03 4.27 -20.32
CA ALA A 218 18.20 2.92 -19.75
C ALA A 218 18.91 2.94 -18.39
N ILE A 219 19.92 3.81 -18.21
CA ILE A 219 20.58 4.01 -16.91
C ILE A 219 19.61 4.61 -15.88
N ILE A 220 18.79 5.59 -16.28
CA ILE A 220 17.77 6.19 -15.42
C ILE A 220 16.73 5.14 -15.02
N ASP A 221 16.24 4.33 -15.95
CA ASP A 221 15.18 3.35 -15.71
C ASP A 221 15.67 2.20 -14.83
N SER A 222 16.94 1.79 -14.99
CA SER A 222 17.59 0.80 -14.12
C SER A 222 18.11 1.37 -12.80
N SER A 223 18.16 2.71 -12.65
CA SER A 223 18.67 3.36 -11.45
C SER A 223 17.65 3.28 -10.31
N VAL A 224 18.06 2.61 -9.23
CA VAL A 224 17.34 2.58 -7.94
C VAL A 224 16.95 3.99 -7.48
N LEU A 225 17.76 5.01 -7.80
CA LEU A 225 17.54 6.39 -7.38
C LEU A 225 16.37 7.04 -8.13
N CYS A 226 16.29 6.82 -9.44
CA CYS A 226 15.23 7.34 -10.27
C CYS A 226 13.91 6.62 -9.98
N SER A 227 13.96 5.30 -9.75
CA SER A 227 12.83 4.52 -9.25
C SER A 227 12.34 5.04 -7.88
N PHE A 228 13.23 5.30 -6.93
CA PHE A 228 12.87 5.86 -5.62
C PHE A 228 12.17 7.21 -5.75
N GLN A 229 12.75 8.16 -6.49
CA GLN A 229 12.19 9.51 -6.62
C GLN A 229 10.84 9.47 -7.34
N SER A 230 10.73 8.71 -8.43
CA SER A 230 9.48 8.57 -9.18
C SER A 230 8.36 7.98 -8.30
N ARG A 231 8.65 6.95 -7.50
CA ARG A 231 7.68 6.36 -6.56
C ARG A 231 7.28 7.34 -5.45
N MET A 232 8.23 8.12 -4.92
CA MET A 232 7.93 9.20 -3.97
C MET A 232 7.06 10.30 -4.60
N ASP A 233 7.30 10.66 -5.85
CA ASP A 233 6.51 11.64 -6.58
C ASP A 233 5.08 11.14 -6.83
N LEU A 234 4.91 9.85 -7.16
CA LEU A 234 3.60 9.19 -7.25
C LEU A 234 2.87 9.23 -5.90
N LEU A 235 3.55 8.90 -4.81
CA LEU A 235 3.00 8.99 -3.45
C LEU A 235 2.63 10.42 -3.03
N ALA A 236 3.27 11.44 -3.59
CA ALA A 236 2.90 12.84 -3.36
C ALA A 236 1.77 13.29 -4.29
N SER A 237 1.62 12.67 -5.48
CA SER A 237 0.61 13.05 -6.47
C SER A 237 -0.79 12.84 -5.94
N ARG A 238 -1.64 13.88 -5.98
CA ARG A 238 -2.98 13.88 -5.36
C ARG A 238 -3.93 12.80 -5.89
N ASP A 239 -3.84 12.49 -7.17
CA ASP A 239 -4.78 11.64 -7.88
C ASP A 239 -4.28 10.22 -8.12
N TRP A 240 -3.00 9.96 -7.89
CA TRP A 240 -2.34 8.69 -8.24
C TRP A 240 -3.12 7.49 -7.70
N PHE A 241 -3.36 7.45 -6.38
CA PHE A 241 -4.02 6.31 -5.74
C PHE A 241 -5.42 6.04 -6.31
N THR A 242 -6.23 7.10 -6.45
CA THR A 242 -7.58 6.98 -7.04
C THR A 242 -7.54 6.57 -8.50
N LYS A 243 -6.60 7.09 -9.29
CA LYS A 243 -6.43 6.73 -10.70
C LYS A 243 -6.01 5.28 -10.84
N THR A 244 -5.06 4.81 -10.02
CA THR A 244 -4.64 3.40 -9.98
C THR A 244 -5.84 2.49 -9.71
N LEU A 245 -6.62 2.75 -8.66
CA LEU A 245 -7.80 1.95 -8.35
C LEU A 245 -8.85 1.97 -9.48
N ARG A 246 -9.09 3.13 -10.10
CA ARG A 246 -10.03 3.24 -11.25
C ARG A 246 -9.56 2.44 -12.44
N THR A 247 -8.29 2.58 -12.82
CA THR A 247 -7.74 1.88 -13.98
C THR A 247 -7.86 0.38 -13.79
N MET A 248 -7.46 -0.14 -12.62
CA MET A 248 -7.56 -1.58 -12.33
C MET A 248 -9.02 -2.07 -12.30
N TRP A 249 -9.92 -1.26 -11.75
CA TRP A 249 -11.35 -1.56 -11.79
C TRP A 249 -11.89 -1.68 -13.22
N HIS A 250 -11.53 -0.75 -14.11
CA HIS A 250 -11.97 -0.79 -15.50
C HIS A 250 -11.37 -1.98 -16.27
N GLU A 251 -10.10 -2.32 -16.02
CA GLU A 251 -9.44 -3.48 -16.62
C GLU A 251 -10.10 -4.79 -16.19
N ALA A 252 -10.38 -4.96 -14.89
CA ALA A 252 -11.06 -6.14 -14.36
C ALA A 252 -12.49 -6.32 -14.91
N ASN A 253 -13.14 -5.24 -15.35
CA ASN A 253 -14.46 -5.27 -15.96
C ASN A 253 -14.42 -5.34 -17.50
N GLY A 254 -13.25 -5.55 -18.10
CA GLY A 254 -13.10 -5.62 -19.55
C GLY A 254 -13.41 -4.31 -20.28
N GLN A 255 -13.43 -3.18 -19.56
CA GLN A 255 -13.74 -1.86 -20.10
C GLN A 255 -12.51 -1.13 -20.67
N THR A 256 -11.31 -1.61 -20.33
CA THR A 256 -10.05 -1.09 -20.84
C THR A 256 -9.10 -2.23 -21.20
N THR A 257 -8.53 -2.17 -22.39
CA THR A 257 -7.53 -3.14 -22.85
C THR A 257 -6.13 -2.55 -22.72
N LYS A 258 -5.28 -3.14 -21.85
CA LYS A 258 -3.80 -3.19 -21.90
C LYS A 258 -2.92 -2.17 -21.14
N HIS A 259 -3.37 -1.34 -20.21
CA HIS A 259 -2.47 -0.29 -19.70
C HIS A 259 -1.60 -0.67 -18.50
N LEU A 260 -2.09 -1.47 -17.56
CA LEU A 260 -1.30 -1.88 -16.39
C LEU A 260 -0.65 -3.25 -16.51
N SER A 261 -1.05 -4.08 -17.49
CA SER A 261 -0.34 -5.34 -17.74
C SER A 261 1.15 -5.11 -18.01
N HIS A 262 1.57 -3.94 -18.52
CA HIS A 262 2.98 -3.60 -18.72
C HIS A 262 3.69 -3.14 -17.43
N LEU A 263 3.06 -2.24 -16.66
CA LEU A 263 3.59 -1.72 -15.39
C LEU A 263 3.64 -2.81 -14.30
N GLY A 264 2.61 -3.65 -14.25
CA GLY A 264 2.55 -4.86 -13.46
C GLY A 264 3.52 -5.91 -13.98
N SER A 265 3.64 -6.15 -15.29
CA SER A 265 4.56 -7.17 -15.81
C SER A 265 6.03 -6.82 -15.64
N GLU A 266 6.47 -5.56 -15.77
CA GLU A 266 7.89 -5.22 -15.58
C GLU A 266 8.31 -5.37 -14.11
N LEU A 267 7.45 -4.96 -13.19
CA LEU A 267 7.64 -5.23 -11.76
C LEU A 267 7.53 -6.72 -11.49
N ALA A 268 6.42 -7.38 -11.84
CA ALA A 268 6.19 -8.81 -11.61
C ALA A 268 7.23 -9.72 -12.28
N LEU A 269 7.72 -9.42 -13.49
CA LEU A 269 8.82 -10.17 -14.13
C LEU A 269 10.12 -10.00 -13.35
N SER A 270 10.43 -8.80 -12.85
CA SER A 270 11.55 -8.61 -11.92
C SER A 270 11.37 -9.49 -10.67
N LEU A 271 10.18 -9.45 -10.03
CA LEU A 271 9.88 -10.22 -8.82
C LEU A 271 9.90 -11.75 -9.04
N TYR A 272 9.41 -12.22 -10.21
CA TYR A 272 9.33 -13.65 -10.54
C TYR A 272 10.69 -14.24 -10.91
N THR A 273 11.55 -13.46 -11.57
CA THR A 273 12.90 -13.90 -11.95
C THR A 273 13.80 -14.02 -10.71
N THR A 274 13.64 -13.14 -9.71
CA THR A 274 14.34 -13.23 -8.42
C THR A 274 13.90 -14.43 -7.57
N ARG A 275 12.68 -14.96 -7.76
CA ARG A 275 12.13 -16.07 -6.96
C ARG A 275 12.51 -17.47 -7.45
N VAL A 276 12.99 -17.61 -8.69
CA VAL A 276 13.27 -18.92 -9.34
C VAL A 276 14.77 -19.23 -9.41
N MET A 277 15.63 -18.33 -8.90
CA MET A 277 17.08 -18.58 -8.68
C MET A 277 17.38 -18.76 -7.20
#